data_AF-A0A5K0UV34-F1
#
_entry.id   AF-A0A5K0UV34-F1
#
_cell.length_a   1.000
_cell.length_b   1.000
_cell.length_c   1.000
_cell.angle_alpha   90.00
_cell.angle_beta   90.00
_cell.angle_gamma   90.00
#
_symmetry.space_group_name_H-M   'P 1'
#
loop_
_entity.id
_entity.type
_entity.pdbx_description
1 polymer ?
#
loop_
_entity_poly.entity_id
_entity_poly.type
_entity_poly.pdbx_seq_one_letter_code
_entity_poly.pdbx_strand_id
1 'polypeptide(L)'
;YLSMLRKATREDIVVDLTNLYDHFFVTTGECKAKVTAARLPYFDGDYWPGAAEDMINQLRQEEDGKKQQKKGKTKKTITKRALKAAAQTDLSSNASKDALLMQK
;
A
#
# COMPACT_ATOMS: atom_id res chain seq x y z
N TYR A 1 14.89 -16.76 16.84
CA TYR A 1 15.47 -15.65 16.04
C TYR A 1 16.16 -14.59 16.89
N LEU A 2 15.48 -13.94 17.85
CA LEU A 2 16.07 -12.83 18.62
C LEU A 2 17.37 -13.17 19.38
N SER A 3 17.44 -14.36 20.01
CA SER A 3 18.66 -14.81 20.71
C SER A 3 19.86 -14.98 19.77
N MET A 4 19.62 -15.53 18.56
CA MET A 4 20.61 -15.67 17.51
C MET A 4 21.08 -14.30 17.00
N LEU A 5 20.14 -13.40 16.71
CA LEU A 5 20.46 -12.07 16.20
C LEU A 5 21.26 -11.24 17.22
N ARG A 6 20.89 -11.29 18.50
CA ARG A 6 21.67 -10.67 19.60
C ARG A 6 23.08 -11.24 19.75
N LYS A 7 23.28 -12.52 19.41
CA LYS A 7 24.64 -13.10 19.38
C LYS A 7 25.42 -12.57 18.17
N ALA A 8 24.80 -12.56 16.98
CA ALA A 8 25.41 -12.04 15.76
C ALA A 8 25.79 -10.55 15.85
N THR A 9 25.00 -9.73 16.56
CA THR A 9 25.36 -8.33 16.85
C THR A 9 26.61 -8.21 17.72
N ARG A 10 26.80 -9.10 18.70
CA ARG A 10 28.01 -9.11 19.54
C ARG A 10 29.25 -9.56 18.77
N GLU A 11 29.07 -10.37 17.73
CA GLU A 11 30.12 -10.82 16.82
C GLU A 11 30.35 -9.85 15.66
N ASP A 12 29.71 -8.67 15.68
CA ASP A 12 29.78 -7.63 14.64
C ASP A 12 29.37 -8.12 13.23
N ILE A 13 28.51 -9.14 13.17
CA ILE A 13 27.96 -9.69 11.92
C ILE A 13 26.69 -8.93 11.51
N VAL A 14 25.90 -8.47 12.49
CA VAL A 14 24.63 -7.75 12.27
C VAL A 14 24.73 -6.36 12.90
N VAL A 15 24.63 -5.32 12.07
CA VAL A 15 24.75 -3.91 12.49
C VAL A 15 23.58 -3.47 13.35
N ASP A 16 22.35 -3.74 12.92
CA ASP A 16 21.14 -3.32 13.65
C ASP A 16 19.99 -4.31 13.43
N LEU A 17 19.04 -4.32 14.38
CA LEU A 17 17.84 -5.14 14.37
C LEU A 17 16.62 -4.26 14.54
N THR A 18 15.88 -4.08 13.45
CA THR A 18 14.67 -3.24 13.41
C THR A 18 13.48 -4.02 12.86
N ASN A 19 12.26 -3.65 13.28
CA ASN A 19 11.04 -4.19 12.68
C ASN A 19 10.82 -3.61 11.27
N LEU A 20 10.03 -4.29 10.45
CA LEU A 20 9.60 -3.82 9.13
C LEU A 20 8.97 -2.42 9.22
N TYR A 21 8.08 -2.21 10.21
CA TYR A 21 7.44 -0.91 10.41
C TYR A 21 8.46 0.17 10.73
N ASP A 22 9.32 -0.05 11.72
CA ASP A 22 10.27 0.98 12.14
C ASP A 22 11.27 1.28 11.02
N HIS A 23 11.81 0.25 10.36
CA HIS A 23 12.78 0.38 9.28
C HIS A 23 12.26 1.23 8.12
N PHE A 24 11.02 1.02 7.69
CA PHE A 24 10.48 1.71 6.52
C PHE A 24 9.70 2.99 6.86
N PHE A 25 8.96 3.00 7.98
CA PHE A 25 8.02 4.08 8.33
C PHE A 25 8.55 5.05 9.39
N VAL A 26 9.50 4.66 10.24
CA VAL A 26 10.00 5.50 11.36
C VAL A 26 11.42 6.00 11.12
N THR A 27 12.34 5.12 10.72
CA THR A 27 13.79 5.41 10.58
C THR A 27 14.11 6.24 9.33
N THR A 28 13.15 6.43 8.43
CA THR A 28 13.28 7.28 7.24
C THR A 28 13.19 8.78 7.63
N GLY A 29 14.09 9.25 8.49
CA GLY A 29 14.18 10.64 8.96
C GLY A 29 14.54 11.65 7.87
N GLU A 30 14.93 11.21 6.68
CA GLU A 30 15.35 12.09 5.58
C GLU A 30 14.44 12.04 4.34
N CYS A 31 13.72 10.95 4.10
CA CYS A 31 12.79 10.88 2.97
C CYS A 31 11.37 11.18 3.44
N LYS A 32 10.94 12.44 3.30
CA LYS A 32 9.53 12.88 3.33
C LYS A 32 8.66 12.25 2.21
N ALA A 33 9.15 11.19 1.56
CA ALA A 33 8.44 10.48 0.52
C ALA A 33 7.53 9.45 1.17
N LYS A 34 6.22 9.55 0.89
CA LYS A 34 5.24 8.56 1.31
C LYS A 34 5.75 7.16 0.96
N VAL A 35 5.81 6.27 1.94
CA VAL A 35 6.19 4.87 1.69
C VAL A 35 5.04 4.27 0.92
N THR A 36 5.26 3.97 -0.36
CA THR A 36 4.32 3.29 -1.26
C THR A 36 4.56 1.79 -1.16
N ALA A 37 3.51 0.98 -1.29
CA ALA A 37 3.59 -0.47 -1.17
C ALA A 37 4.62 -1.10 -2.13
N ALA A 38 4.80 -0.49 -3.30
CA ALA A 38 5.80 -0.89 -4.30
C ALA A 38 7.27 -0.68 -3.87
N ARG A 39 7.53 0.05 -2.78
CA ARG A 39 8.88 0.25 -2.23
C ARG A 39 9.26 -0.81 -1.19
N LEU A 40 8.29 -1.59 -0.71
CA LEU A 40 8.57 -2.69 0.20
C LEU A 40 9.10 -3.90 -0.58
N PRO A 41 10.04 -4.68 -0.02
CA PRO A 41 10.53 -5.89 -0.64
C PRO A 41 9.40 -6.89 -0.96
N TYR A 42 9.48 -7.52 -2.13
CA TYR A 42 8.53 -8.54 -2.58
C TYR A 42 9.25 -9.89 -2.62
N PHE A 43 9.07 -10.69 -1.57
CA PHE A 43 9.61 -12.05 -1.49
C PHE A 43 8.51 -13.08 -1.73
N ASP A 44 8.89 -14.22 -2.32
CA ASP A 44 7.96 -15.32 -2.57
C ASP A 44 7.65 -16.08 -1.28
N GLY A 45 6.36 -16.34 -1.03
CA GLY A 45 5.88 -16.96 0.22
C GLY A 45 5.85 -16.04 1.45
N ASP A 46 6.11 -14.73 1.28
CA ASP A 46 6.03 -13.77 2.37
C ASP A 46 4.59 -13.42 2.74
N TYR A 47 4.42 -12.98 3.99
CA TYR A 47 3.13 -12.56 4.51
C TYR A 47 2.62 -11.23 3.91
N TRP A 48 3.53 -10.31 3.56
CA TRP A 48 3.17 -8.95 3.15
C TRP A 48 2.36 -8.89 1.84
N PRO A 49 2.75 -9.58 0.74
CA PRO A 49 1.97 -9.58 -0.51
C PRO A 49 0.51 -10.00 -0.30
N GLY A 50 0.27 -11.12 0.40
CA GLY A 50 -1.07 -11.61 0.68
C GLY A 50 -1.89 -10.65 1.54
N ALA A 51 -1.29 -10.12 2.61
CA ALA A 51 -1.97 -9.12 3.46
C ALA A 51 -2.32 -7.84 2.69
N ALA A 52 -1.44 -7.40 1.79
CA ALA A 52 -1.68 -6.23 0.94
C ALA A 52 -2.83 -6.48 -0.05
N GLU A 53 -2.87 -7.65 -0.68
CA GLU A 53 -3.97 -8.05 -1.57
C GLU A 53 -5.32 -8.12 -0.85
N ASP A 54 -5.36 -8.69 0.35
CA ASP A 54 -6.57 -8.77 1.17
C ASP A 54 -7.11 -7.38 1.53
N MET A 55 -6.23 -6.46 1.95
CA MET A 55 -6.61 -5.07 2.22
C MET A 55 -7.12 -4.36 0.95
N ILE A 56 -6.46 -4.56 -0.20
CA ILE A 56 -6.92 -4.01 -1.48
C ILE A 56 -8.31 -4.55 -1.84
N ASN A 57 -8.55 -5.84 -1.62
CA ASN A 57 -9.84 -6.48 -1.89
C ASN A 57 -10.94 -5.93 -0.98
N GLN A 58 -10.66 -5.71 0.30
CA GLN A 58 -11.59 -5.06 1.23
C GLN A 58 -11.94 -3.63 0.77
N LEU A 59 -10.93 -2.83 0.41
CA LEU A 59 -11.14 -1.47 -0.11
C LEU A 59 -11.98 -1.46 -1.39
N ARG A 60 -11.79 -2.44 -2.29
CA ARG A 60 -12.62 -2.59 -3.50
C ARG A 60 -14.07 -2.91 -3.15
N GLN A 61 -14.31 -3.84 -2.22
CA GLN A 61 -15.66 -4.21 -1.78
C GLN A 61 -16.40 -3.04 -1.12
N GLU A 62 -15.72 -2.25 -0.28
CA GLU A 62 -16.29 -1.05 0.32
C GLU A 62 -16.69 0.02 -0.71
N GLU A 63 -15.90 0.18 -1.79
CA GLU A 63 -16.24 1.11 -2.86
C GLU A 63 -17.45 0.65 -3.69
N ASP A 64 -17.59 -0.64 -3.94
CA ASP A 64 -18.71 -1.19 -4.72
C ASP A 64 -20.03 -1.21 -3.91
N GLY A 65 -19.97 -1.43 -2.59
CA GLY A 65 -21.13 -1.27 -1.70
C GLY A 65 -21.66 0.17 -1.66
N LYS A 66 -20.77 1.17 -1.73
CA LYS A 66 -21.15 2.60 -1.79
C LYS A 66 -21.69 3.02 -3.16
N LYS A 67 -21.26 2.38 -4.26
CA LYS A 67 -21.77 2.65 -5.61
C LYS A 67 -23.20 2.12 -5.84
N GLN A 68 -23.64 1.09 -5.12
CA GLN A 68 -25.01 0.59 -5.24
C GLN A 68 -26.06 1.58 -4.72
N GLN A 69 -25.74 2.42 -3.73
CA GLN A 69 -26.67 3.44 -3.21
C GLN A 69 -26.84 4.67 -4.13
N LYS A 70 -26.03 4.82 -5.19
CA LYS A 70 -26.12 5.94 -6.15
C LYS A 70 -26.61 5.52 -7.55
N LYS A 71 -27.29 4.37 -7.71
CA LYS A 71 -27.96 3.99 -8.97
C LYS A 71 -29.31 4.72 -9.15
N GLY A 72 -29.29 6.06 -9.08
CA GLY A 72 -30.40 6.90 -9.51
C GLY A 72 -29.99 7.73 -10.73
N LYS A 73 -30.39 7.27 -11.94
CA LYS A 73 -30.41 7.99 -13.24
C LYS A 73 -29.11 8.71 -13.64
N THR A 74 -28.40 8.35 -14.70
CA THR A 74 -28.75 8.72 -16.08
C THR A 74 -27.70 8.13 -17.02
N LYS A 75 -28.11 7.38 -18.06
CA LYS A 75 -27.24 7.03 -19.20
C LYS A 75 -26.93 8.31 -19.98
N LYS A 76 -25.68 8.80 -19.96
CA LYS A 76 -25.18 9.73 -20.98
C LYS A 76 -23.89 9.17 -21.58
N THR A 77 -23.90 9.10 -22.89
CA THR A 77 -22.85 8.62 -23.79
C THR A 77 -21.52 9.32 -23.49
N ILE A 78 -20.51 8.56 -23.11
CA ILE A 78 -19.17 9.06 -22.77
C ILE A 78 -18.45 9.41 -24.08
N THR A 79 -18.16 10.69 -24.31
CA THR A 79 -17.33 11.15 -25.43
C THR A 79 -15.84 10.97 -25.12
N LYS A 80 -14.99 10.73 -26.13
CA LYS A 80 -13.55 10.39 -26.01
C LYS A 80 -12.71 11.29 -25.08
N ARG A 81 -13.15 12.52 -24.78
CA ARG A 81 -12.50 13.43 -23.81
C ARG A 81 -12.68 13.00 -22.34
N ALA A 82 -13.80 12.37 -22.01
CA ALA A 82 -14.07 11.91 -20.64
C ALA A 82 -13.27 10.66 -20.25
N LEU A 83 -12.88 9.82 -21.22
CA LEU A 83 -11.99 8.68 -20.99
C LEU A 83 -10.60 9.11 -20.49
N LYS A 84 -10.10 10.27 -20.96
CA LYS A 84 -8.81 10.82 -20.52
C LYS A 84 -8.88 11.42 -19.11
N ALA A 85 -10.05 11.94 -18.71
CA ALA A 85 -10.29 12.42 -17.35
C ALA A 85 -10.50 11.26 -16.35
N ALA A 86 -11.13 10.16 -16.78
CA ALA A 86 -11.28 8.95 -15.97
C ALA A 86 -9.92 8.31 -15.63
N ALA A 87 -9.02 8.19 -16.61
CA ALA A 87 -7.66 7.68 -16.37
C ALA A 87 -6.86 8.54 -15.36
N GLN A 88 -7.10 9.86 -15.32
CA GLN A 88 -6.50 10.75 -14.31
C GLN A 88 -7.12 10.56 -12.93
N THR A 89 -8.44 10.32 -12.84
CA THR A 89 -9.09 9.98 -11.57
C THR A 89 -8.68 8.61 -11.04
N ASP A 90 -8.38 7.65 -11.93
CA ASP A 90 -7.93 6.31 -11.54
C ASP A 90 -6.53 6.34 -10.92
N LEU A 91 -5.60 7.14 -11.45
CA LEU A 91 -4.28 7.35 -10.86
C LEU A 91 -4.37 8.03 -9.48
N SER A 92 -5.24 9.04 -9.34
CA SER A 92 -5.48 9.70 -8.05
C SER A 92 -6.16 8.76 -7.04
N SER A 93 -7.05 7.89 -7.50
CA SER A 93 -7.70 6.86 -6.67
C SER A 93 -6.68 5.84 -6.17
N ASN A 94 -5.80 5.34 -7.06
CA ASN A 94 -4.74 4.41 -6.68
C ASN A 94 -3.74 5.01 -5.70
N ALA A 95 -3.32 6.27 -5.89
CA ALA A 95 -2.43 6.95 -4.94
C ALA A 95 -3.09 7.12 -3.56
N SER A 96 -4.41 7.31 -3.52
CA SER A 96 -5.17 7.40 -2.26
C SER A 96 -5.30 6.04 -1.57
N LYS A 97 -5.47 4.97 -2.36
CA LYS A 97 -5.52 3.58 -1.86
C LYS A 97 -4.17 3.10 -1.34
N ASP A 98 -3.08 3.42 -2.05
CA ASP A 98 -1.71 3.17 -1.59
C ASP A 98 -1.43 3.89 -0.28
N ALA A 99 -1.80 5.17 -0.17
CA ALA A 99 -1.63 5.92 1.07
C ALA A 99 -2.43 5.32 2.25
N LEU A 100 -3.64 4.82 2.00
CA LEU A 100 -4.47 4.20 3.03
C LEU A 100 -3.93 2.83 3.46
N LEU A 101 -3.45 2.02 2.52
CA LEU A 101 -2.83 0.71 2.80
C LEU A 101 -1.55 0.86 3.62
N MET A 102 -0.83 1.96 3.42
CA MET A 102 0.44 2.25 4.08
C MET A 102 0.25 3.07 5.38
N GLN A 103 -0.99 3.39 5.75
CA GLN A 103 -1.31 4.09 6.99
C GLN A 103 -1.73 3.07 8.06
N LYS A 104 -0.83 2.76 8.99
CA LYS A 104 -1.09 1.87 10.12
C LYS A 104 -0.52 2.42 11.41
#